data_AF-A0A150FT83-F1
#
_entry.id   AF-A0A150FT83-F1
#
_cell.length_a   1.000
_cell.length_b   1.000
_cell.length_c   1.000
_cell.angle_alpha   90.00
_cell.angle_beta   90.00
_cell.angle_gamma   90.00
#
_symmetry.space_group_name_H-M   'P 1'
#
loop_
_entity.id
_entity.type
_entity.pdbx_description
1 polymer ?
#
loop_
_entity_poly.entity_id
_entity_poly.type
_entity_poly.pdbx_seq_one_letter_code
_entity_poly.pdbx_strand_id
1 'polypeptide(L)'
;MFYYKLNDKILISKEKYEDLELVSEDYARKYRGYIFALNKIDPLYSRRSFCVSHPSLMFLEKEDIYLIHQRRHNQFNTLPKWMLSKIKERKVISVNTEYKNWKDALNINFPQKWNINIVGLGDVGGTLLTGLRLLGGDCISKIGIYQTDLNGLLRWEYEANQIIDPFNENNYPDIQIINEEDIFNCDMFVFCASKNVPKVGDNVKDVRMVQFEENSKIVSFYAKKARESKFKGIFAVVSDPVDLLCKVAFLESNKDCNNNLDFNGLASNQIRGYGLGVMNARALYYSKKSFSTIHYAKEGRAFGPHGNGLVIADSIYNYDDALSKYLTEKALNANIDVRKTGFKPYVAPALSSGALSIISTIKGKWHYSSTYMGGVFMGSKNRLNPSGIELEVLNLPDELMNRIKESYDNLKNIL
;
A
#
# COMPACT_ATOMS: atom_id res chain seq x y z
N MET A 1 -27.25 -0.40 -18.10
CA MET A 1 -26.72 -0.39 -16.71
C MET A 1 -27.90 -0.51 -15.77
N PHE A 2 -27.70 -1.20 -14.65
CA PHE A 2 -28.68 -1.31 -13.58
C PHE A 2 -28.28 -0.38 -12.43
N TYR A 3 -29.28 0.21 -11.80
CA TYR A 3 -29.11 1.14 -10.68
C TYR A 3 -29.90 0.60 -9.51
N TYR A 4 -29.28 0.61 -8.33
CA TYR A 4 -29.84 0.01 -7.14
C TYR A 4 -29.75 0.95 -5.94
N LYS A 5 -30.65 0.73 -4.98
CA LYS A 5 -30.58 1.29 -3.64
C LYS A 5 -30.28 0.17 -2.63
N LEU A 6 -29.38 0.44 -1.69
CA LEU A 6 -29.14 -0.42 -0.53
C LEU A 6 -28.73 0.45 0.66
N ASN A 7 -29.52 0.47 1.73
CA ASN A 7 -29.26 1.26 2.94
C ASN A 7 -28.87 2.72 2.63
N ASP A 8 -29.70 3.38 1.81
CA ASP A 8 -29.54 4.74 1.30
C ASP A 8 -28.29 5.02 0.44
N LYS A 9 -27.57 3.97 0.04
CA LYS A 9 -26.44 4.04 -0.90
C LYS A 9 -26.90 3.69 -2.30
N ILE A 10 -26.25 4.29 -3.29
CA ILE A 10 -26.48 4.00 -4.71
C ILE A 10 -25.43 3.02 -5.20
N LEU A 11 -25.88 1.90 -5.73
CA LEU A 11 -25.04 0.89 -6.35
C LEU A 11 -25.34 0.88 -7.86
N ILE A 12 -24.32 0.64 -8.68
CA ILE A 12 -24.45 0.55 -10.15
C ILE A 12 -23.78 -0.71 -10.65
N SER A 13 -24.34 -1.33 -11.68
CA SER A 13 -23.81 -2.58 -12.25
C SER A 13 -24.07 -2.69 -13.76
N LYS A 14 -23.21 -3.44 -14.46
CA LYS A 14 -23.51 -3.94 -15.82
C LYS A 14 -24.38 -5.20 -15.79
N GLU A 15 -24.30 -5.98 -14.72
CA GLU A 15 -25.06 -7.21 -14.51
C GLU A 15 -26.25 -6.99 -13.56
N LYS A 16 -27.28 -7.81 -13.73
CA LYS A 16 -28.47 -7.78 -12.87
C LYS A 16 -28.18 -8.50 -11.54
N TYR A 17 -28.51 -7.86 -10.43
CA TYR A 17 -28.60 -8.45 -9.10
C TYR A 17 -30.08 -8.55 -8.71
N GLU A 18 -30.57 -9.75 -8.43
CA GLU A 18 -31.99 -9.98 -8.09
C GLU A 18 -32.32 -9.53 -6.66
N ASP A 19 -31.36 -9.61 -5.74
CA ASP A 19 -31.56 -9.29 -4.33
C ASP A 19 -31.41 -7.79 -3.99
N LEU A 20 -31.31 -6.92 -4.99
CA LEU A 20 -31.13 -5.47 -4.82
C LEU A 20 -32.33 -4.68 -5.35
N GLU A 21 -32.78 -3.69 -4.58
CA GLU A 21 -33.88 -2.80 -4.95
C GLU A 21 -33.49 -1.94 -6.16
N LEU A 22 -34.20 -2.09 -7.28
CA LEU A 22 -33.97 -1.29 -8.49
C LEU A 22 -34.47 0.15 -8.30
N VAL A 23 -33.68 1.09 -8.81
CA VAL A 23 -34.06 2.51 -8.91
C VAL A 23 -33.83 3.02 -10.33
N SER A 24 -34.42 4.17 -10.66
CA SER A 24 -34.18 4.81 -11.96
C SER A 24 -32.79 5.45 -12.02
N GLU A 25 -32.26 5.61 -13.24
CA GLU A 25 -31.03 6.39 -13.45
C GLU A 25 -31.18 7.82 -12.91
N ASP A 26 -32.35 8.44 -13.08
CA ASP A 26 -32.63 9.78 -12.59
C ASP A 26 -32.53 9.90 -11.07
N TYR A 27 -32.92 8.86 -10.35
CA TYR A 27 -32.75 8.79 -8.89
C TYR A 27 -31.27 8.70 -8.53
N ALA A 28 -30.52 7.78 -9.16
CA ALA A 28 -29.08 7.61 -8.96
C ALA A 28 -28.29 8.90 -9.29
N ARG A 29 -28.65 9.59 -10.38
CA ARG A 29 -28.04 10.84 -10.84
C ARG A 29 -28.15 11.97 -9.81
N LYS A 30 -29.27 12.05 -9.10
CA LYS A 30 -29.53 13.10 -8.09
C LYS A 30 -28.81 12.83 -6.76
N TYR A 31 -28.31 11.61 -6.53
CA TYR A 31 -27.63 11.24 -5.30
C TYR A 31 -26.29 11.96 -5.14
N ARG A 32 -26.05 12.54 -3.95
CA ARG A 32 -24.88 13.38 -3.69
C ARG A 32 -23.68 12.63 -3.11
N GLY A 33 -23.91 11.48 -2.48
CA GLY A 33 -22.86 10.65 -1.87
C GLY A 33 -22.03 9.83 -2.87
N TYR A 34 -21.37 8.79 -2.35
CA TYR A 34 -20.58 7.83 -3.12
C TYR A 34 -21.46 6.89 -3.93
N ILE A 35 -21.07 6.65 -5.18
CA ILE A 35 -21.64 5.66 -6.06
C ILE A 35 -20.78 4.39 -5.98
N PHE A 36 -21.40 3.25 -5.73
CA PHE A 36 -20.71 1.98 -5.60
C PHE A 36 -20.88 1.16 -6.89
N ALA A 37 -19.82 1.07 -7.66
CA ALA A 37 -19.75 0.32 -8.89
C ALA A 37 -19.44 -1.16 -8.63
N LEU A 38 -20.43 -2.01 -8.83
CA LEU A 38 -20.32 -3.44 -8.59
C LEU A 38 -19.59 -4.13 -9.75
N ASN A 39 -18.72 -5.07 -9.40
CA ASN A 39 -18.08 -6.00 -10.33
C ASN A 39 -18.01 -7.39 -9.70
N LYS A 40 -17.74 -8.38 -10.55
CA LYS A 40 -17.47 -9.76 -10.15
C LYS A 40 -16.16 -10.18 -10.76
N ILE A 41 -15.11 -10.20 -9.94
CA ILE A 41 -13.78 -10.63 -10.34
C ILE A 41 -13.31 -11.61 -9.28
N ASP A 42 -12.54 -12.62 -9.64
CA ASP A 42 -11.95 -13.54 -8.67
C ASP A 42 -11.18 -12.75 -7.58
N PRO A 43 -11.51 -12.91 -6.28
CA PRO A 43 -10.79 -12.29 -5.18
C PRO A 43 -9.28 -12.56 -5.17
N LEU A 44 -8.83 -13.68 -5.75
CA LEU A 44 -7.41 -14.03 -5.91
C LEU A 44 -6.66 -13.11 -6.88
N TYR A 45 -7.37 -12.30 -7.68
CA TYR A 45 -6.77 -11.41 -8.67
C TYR A 45 -7.35 -9.99 -8.61
N SER A 46 -8.14 -9.65 -7.60
CA SER A 46 -8.78 -8.32 -7.49
C SER A 46 -8.84 -7.79 -6.07
N ARG A 47 -9.06 -6.49 -5.96
CA ARG A 47 -9.34 -5.83 -4.68
C ARG A 47 -10.82 -5.96 -4.34
N ARG A 48 -11.14 -6.01 -3.05
CA ARG A 48 -12.53 -5.92 -2.60
C ARG A 48 -13.12 -4.57 -2.97
N SER A 49 -12.34 -3.50 -2.84
CA SER A 49 -12.75 -2.17 -3.27
C SER A 49 -11.59 -1.23 -3.54
N PHE A 50 -11.81 -0.26 -4.45
CA PHE A 50 -10.85 0.81 -4.73
C PHE A 50 -11.54 2.05 -5.33
N CYS A 51 -10.83 3.18 -5.35
CA CYS A 51 -11.32 4.44 -5.91
C CYS A 51 -11.27 4.41 -7.44
N VAL A 52 -12.41 4.64 -8.11
CA VAL A 52 -12.45 4.81 -9.57
C VAL A 52 -12.10 6.27 -9.89
N SER A 53 -10.82 6.51 -10.18
CA SER A 53 -10.27 7.86 -10.44
C SER A 53 -10.25 8.24 -11.93
N HIS A 54 -10.45 7.28 -12.81
CA HIS A 54 -10.48 7.44 -14.27
C HIS A 54 -11.55 6.52 -14.88
N PRO A 55 -12.23 6.91 -15.98
CA PRO A 55 -13.24 6.08 -16.64
C PRO A 55 -12.78 4.68 -17.04
N SER A 56 -11.48 4.52 -17.34
CA SER A 56 -10.89 3.21 -17.68
C SER A 56 -10.87 2.21 -16.54
N LEU A 57 -11.10 2.64 -15.31
CA LEU A 57 -11.15 1.79 -14.12
C LEU A 57 -12.57 1.32 -13.78
N MET A 58 -13.55 1.64 -14.64
CA MET A 58 -14.96 1.39 -14.41
C MET A 58 -15.39 0.08 -15.08
N PHE A 59 -16.00 -0.84 -14.31
CA PHE A 59 -16.44 -2.17 -14.78
C PHE A 59 -15.31 -2.97 -15.45
N LEU A 60 -14.19 -3.10 -14.75
CA LEU A 60 -13.06 -3.92 -15.18
C LEU A 60 -13.48 -5.40 -15.31
N GLU A 61 -13.01 -6.06 -16.37
CA GLU A 61 -13.09 -7.51 -16.50
C GLU A 61 -12.00 -8.22 -15.68
N LYS A 62 -10.87 -7.55 -15.47
CA LYS A 62 -9.74 -7.99 -14.64
C LYS A 62 -8.96 -6.81 -14.11
N GLU A 63 -8.29 -7.01 -12.99
CA GLU A 63 -7.24 -6.13 -12.50
C GLU A 63 -5.87 -6.64 -12.97
N ASP A 64 -4.97 -5.74 -13.36
CA ASP A 64 -3.59 -6.03 -13.76
C ASP A 64 -2.74 -4.75 -13.70
N ILE A 65 -1.50 -4.81 -14.20
CA ILE A 65 -0.60 -3.65 -14.21
C ILE A 65 -1.13 -2.45 -14.99
N TYR A 66 -2.13 -2.61 -15.87
CA TYR A 66 -2.70 -1.48 -16.61
C TYR A 66 -3.64 -0.61 -15.75
N LEU A 67 -3.81 -0.91 -14.46
CA LEU A 67 -4.49 -0.02 -13.53
C LEU A 67 -3.81 1.35 -13.37
N ILE A 68 -2.51 1.44 -13.65
CA ILE A 68 -1.74 2.71 -13.64
C ILE A 68 -1.62 3.34 -15.04
N HIS A 69 -2.20 2.73 -16.07
CA HIS A 69 -2.05 3.17 -17.46
C HIS A 69 -3.40 3.57 -18.08
N GLN A 70 -3.45 4.74 -18.71
CA GLN A 70 -4.63 5.21 -19.44
C GLN A 70 -4.78 4.39 -20.73
N ARG A 71 -5.75 3.49 -20.77
CA ARG A 71 -6.15 2.83 -22.01
C ARG A 71 -6.79 3.86 -22.97
N ARG A 72 -6.59 3.72 -24.28
CA ARG A 72 -7.00 4.70 -25.32
C ARG A 72 -8.49 5.11 -25.19
N HIS A 73 -8.76 6.41 -25.30
CA HIS A 73 -10.03 7.08 -25.02
C HIS A 73 -11.28 6.52 -25.71
N ASN A 74 -11.15 5.88 -26.88
CA ASN A 74 -12.31 5.49 -27.70
C ASN A 74 -13.18 4.38 -27.10
N GLN A 75 -12.80 3.78 -25.97
CA GLN A 75 -13.57 2.73 -25.30
C GLN A 75 -14.57 3.25 -24.25
N PHE A 76 -14.53 4.53 -23.85
CA PHE A 76 -15.27 5.05 -22.68
C PHE A 76 -16.40 6.05 -23.00
N ASN A 77 -16.69 6.29 -24.28
CA ASN A 77 -17.75 7.20 -24.74
C ASN A 77 -19.18 6.76 -24.34
N THR A 78 -19.32 5.65 -23.61
CA THR A 78 -20.59 5.05 -23.21
C THR A 78 -21.04 5.45 -21.80
N LEU A 79 -20.19 6.07 -20.98
CA LEU A 79 -20.58 6.50 -19.64
C LEU A 79 -21.33 7.85 -19.65
N PRO A 80 -22.46 7.97 -18.92
CA PRO A 80 -23.18 9.23 -18.78
C PRO A 80 -22.30 10.35 -18.19
N LYS A 81 -22.50 11.59 -18.64
CA LYS A 81 -21.75 12.77 -18.18
C LYS A 81 -21.74 12.95 -16.67
N TRP A 82 -22.86 12.64 -15.99
CA TRP A 82 -22.96 12.76 -14.54
C TRP A 82 -22.03 11.78 -13.82
N MET A 83 -21.82 10.59 -14.38
CA MET A 83 -20.90 9.59 -13.82
C MET A 83 -19.45 10.01 -14.01
N LEU A 84 -19.10 10.57 -15.18
CA LEU A 84 -17.79 11.16 -15.42
C LEU A 84 -17.47 12.27 -14.40
N SER A 85 -18.46 13.11 -14.04
CA SER A 85 -18.30 14.11 -12.97
C SER A 85 -17.99 13.45 -11.63
N LYS A 86 -18.73 12.40 -11.25
CA LYS A 86 -18.51 11.68 -9.99
C LYS A 86 -17.13 11.02 -9.93
N ILE A 87 -16.64 10.46 -11.04
CA ILE A 87 -15.28 9.89 -11.15
C ILE A 87 -14.23 11.00 -10.92
N LYS A 88 -14.41 12.16 -11.56
CA LYS A 88 -13.52 13.32 -11.37
C LYS A 88 -13.50 13.80 -9.92
N GLU A 89 -14.65 13.78 -9.24
CA GLU A 89 -14.81 14.11 -7.83
C GLU A 89 -14.35 13.01 -6.85
N ARG A 90 -13.86 11.86 -7.35
CA ARG A 90 -13.51 10.68 -6.52
C ARG A 90 -14.68 10.16 -5.68
N LYS A 91 -15.89 10.20 -6.26
CA LYS A 91 -17.13 9.72 -5.64
C LYS A 91 -17.63 8.41 -6.21
N VAL A 92 -16.78 7.66 -6.91
CA VAL A 92 -17.10 6.33 -7.42
C VAL A 92 -16.14 5.31 -6.81
N ILE A 93 -16.71 4.28 -6.17
CA ILE A 93 -15.98 3.21 -5.49
C ILE A 93 -16.29 1.92 -6.24
N SER A 94 -15.26 1.25 -6.75
CA SER A 94 -15.41 -0.10 -7.28
C SER A 94 -15.56 -1.07 -6.11
N VAL A 95 -16.52 -2.00 -6.18
CA VAL A 95 -16.78 -3.00 -5.14
C VAL A 95 -16.96 -4.37 -5.80
N ASN A 96 -16.12 -5.32 -5.41
CA ASN A 96 -16.17 -6.68 -5.90
C ASN A 96 -17.11 -7.53 -5.03
N THR A 97 -18.20 -8.03 -5.60
CA THR A 97 -19.21 -8.80 -4.87
C THR A 97 -18.85 -10.28 -4.68
N GLU A 98 -17.77 -10.77 -5.29
CA GLU A 98 -17.26 -12.14 -5.07
C GLU A 98 -16.60 -12.28 -3.68
N TYR A 99 -16.26 -11.17 -3.02
CA TYR A 99 -15.91 -11.20 -1.60
C TYR A 99 -17.17 -11.42 -0.76
N LYS A 100 -17.22 -12.49 0.06
CA LYS A 100 -18.37 -12.77 0.95
C LYS A 100 -18.75 -11.57 1.84
N ASN A 101 -17.75 -10.81 2.27
CA ASN A 101 -17.90 -9.62 3.10
C ASN A 101 -17.88 -8.30 2.29
N TRP A 102 -18.23 -8.31 1.00
CA TRP A 102 -18.19 -7.11 0.14
C TRP A 102 -18.98 -5.92 0.69
N LYS A 103 -20.06 -6.19 1.44
CA LYS A 103 -20.89 -5.15 2.08
C LYS A 103 -20.11 -4.29 3.08
N ASP A 104 -19.00 -4.81 3.64
CA ASP A 104 -18.10 -4.03 4.49
C ASP A 104 -17.51 -2.83 3.72
N ALA A 105 -17.28 -2.97 2.41
CA ALA A 105 -16.75 -1.90 1.57
C ALA A 105 -17.72 -0.72 1.41
N LEU A 106 -19.02 -0.92 1.68
CA LEU A 106 -20.02 0.13 1.61
C LEU A 106 -19.95 1.10 2.80
N ASN A 107 -19.35 0.67 3.91
CA ASN A 107 -19.35 1.40 5.18
C ASN A 107 -17.93 1.77 5.64
N ILE A 108 -16.98 1.87 4.71
CA ILE A 108 -15.62 2.29 5.05
C ILE A 108 -15.67 3.73 5.55
N ASN A 109 -15.18 3.93 6.76
CA ASN A 109 -14.93 5.23 7.34
C ASN A 109 -13.57 5.21 8.02
N PHE A 110 -12.75 6.23 7.77
CA PHE A 110 -11.44 6.37 8.41
C PHE A 110 -11.56 7.38 9.55
N PRO A 111 -10.95 7.11 10.72
CA PRO A 111 -10.95 8.08 11.80
C PRO A 111 -10.08 9.28 11.44
N GLN A 112 -10.33 10.42 12.11
CA GLN A 112 -9.53 11.63 11.92
C GLN A 112 -8.08 11.44 12.41
N LYS A 113 -7.93 10.77 13.55
CA LYS A 113 -6.64 10.32 14.07
C LYS A 113 -6.63 8.81 14.21
N TRP A 114 -5.56 8.18 13.75
CA TRP A 114 -5.44 6.73 13.72
C TRP A 114 -4.71 6.21 14.96
N ASN A 115 -5.15 5.08 15.47
CA ASN A 115 -4.39 4.26 16.38
C ASN A 115 -3.51 3.32 15.56
N ILE A 116 -2.21 3.30 15.84
CA ILE A 116 -1.25 2.46 15.13
C ILE A 116 -0.62 1.47 16.09
N ASN A 117 -0.46 0.22 15.69
CA ASN A 117 0.32 -0.75 16.47
C ASN A 117 1.52 -1.22 15.65
N ILE A 118 2.72 -1.16 16.23
CA ILE A 118 3.98 -1.58 15.60
C ILE A 118 4.49 -2.86 16.26
N VAL A 119 4.78 -3.86 15.44
CA VAL A 119 5.46 -5.07 15.87
C VAL A 119 6.90 -5.09 15.37
N GLY A 120 7.84 -5.26 16.29
CA GLY A 120 9.27 -5.36 16.03
C GLY A 120 9.97 -4.01 16.08
N LEU A 121 10.81 -3.79 17.09
CA LEU A 121 11.44 -2.50 17.40
C LEU A 121 12.97 -2.52 17.25
N GLY A 122 13.47 -3.28 16.28
CA GLY A 122 14.88 -3.22 15.84
C GLY A 122 15.20 -1.91 15.11
N ASP A 123 16.34 -1.83 14.41
CA ASP A 123 16.81 -0.58 13.79
C ASP A 123 15.74 0.17 12.97
N VAL A 124 15.02 -0.57 12.11
CA VAL A 124 13.97 0.00 11.25
C VAL A 124 12.73 0.37 12.06
N GLY A 125 12.22 -0.54 12.89
CA GLY A 125 11.00 -0.33 13.66
C GLY A 125 11.13 0.79 14.69
N GLY A 126 12.26 0.85 15.39
CA GLY A 126 12.59 1.93 16.32
C GLY A 126 12.72 3.29 15.64
N THR A 127 13.46 3.36 14.53
CA THR A 127 13.58 4.62 13.77
C THR A 127 12.24 5.06 13.17
N LEU A 128 11.41 4.11 12.73
CA LEU A 128 10.05 4.38 12.24
C LEU A 128 9.19 4.94 13.38
N LEU A 129 9.22 4.32 14.57
CA LEU A 129 8.53 4.80 15.76
C LEU A 129 8.90 6.26 16.08
N THR A 130 10.20 6.58 16.11
CA THR A 130 10.69 7.95 16.32
C THR A 130 10.12 8.91 15.26
N GLY A 131 10.14 8.51 13.98
CA GLY A 131 9.59 9.33 12.90
C GLY A 131 8.08 9.56 13.02
N LEU A 132 7.30 8.53 13.39
CA LEU A 132 5.86 8.65 13.62
C LEU A 132 5.55 9.50 14.84
N ARG A 133 6.30 9.35 15.94
CA ARG A 133 6.17 10.18 17.14
C ARG A 133 6.36 11.64 16.77
N LEU A 134 7.46 11.98 16.11
CA LEU A 134 7.83 13.36 15.77
C LEU A 134 6.91 14.03 14.74
N LEU A 135 6.41 13.28 13.75
CA LEU A 135 5.75 13.87 12.56
C LEU A 135 4.24 13.58 12.48
N GLY A 136 3.73 12.72 13.35
CA GLY A 136 2.38 12.15 13.24
C GLY A 136 1.33 12.74 14.18
N GLY A 137 1.68 13.69 15.06
CA GLY A 137 0.78 14.16 16.12
C GLY A 137 -0.57 14.74 15.67
N ASP A 138 -0.66 15.25 14.44
CA ASP A 138 -1.91 15.77 13.87
C ASP A 138 -2.84 14.67 13.32
N CYS A 139 -2.32 13.47 13.03
CA CYS A 139 -3.09 12.38 12.40
C CYS A 139 -3.01 11.03 13.10
N ILE A 140 -2.20 10.89 14.16
CA ILE A 140 -2.04 9.67 14.94
C ILE A 140 -2.41 10.00 16.38
N SER A 141 -3.29 9.19 16.97
CA SER A 141 -3.71 9.37 18.35
C SER A 141 -2.74 8.73 19.31
N LYS A 142 -2.40 7.45 19.07
CA LYS A 142 -1.48 6.67 19.88
C LYS A 142 -0.77 5.61 19.04
N ILE A 143 0.37 5.16 19.53
CA ILE A 143 1.18 4.11 18.94
C ILE A 143 1.38 3.00 19.98
N GLY A 144 0.73 1.86 19.76
CA GLY A 144 1.02 0.63 20.50
C GLY A 144 2.31 -0.02 20.00
N ILE A 145 3.13 -0.53 20.91
CA ILE A 145 4.38 -1.22 20.58
C ILE A 145 4.39 -2.64 21.16
N TYR A 146 4.83 -3.60 20.34
CA TYR A 146 4.94 -5.00 20.74
C TYR A 146 6.20 -5.67 20.17
N GLN A 147 6.84 -6.50 21.00
CA GLN A 147 7.88 -7.46 20.64
C GLN A 147 8.07 -8.46 21.79
N THR A 148 8.84 -9.52 21.56
CA THR A 148 9.05 -10.58 22.57
C THR A 148 10.00 -10.16 23.71
N ASP A 149 10.87 -9.18 23.47
CA ASP A 149 11.81 -8.68 24.49
C ASP A 149 11.18 -7.55 25.32
N LEU A 150 10.80 -7.87 26.57
CA LEU A 150 10.19 -6.94 27.50
C LEU A 150 11.12 -5.77 27.87
N ASN A 151 12.42 -6.01 28.03
CA ASN A 151 13.36 -4.94 28.37
C ASN A 151 13.50 -3.94 27.21
N GLY A 152 13.57 -4.46 25.98
CA GLY A 152 13.52 -3.62 24.79
C GLY A 152 12.22 -2.83 24.65
N LEU A 153 11.08 -3.39 25.07
CA LEU A 153 9.79 -2.68 25.10
C LEU A 153 9.81 -1.54 26.11
N LEU A 154 10.20 -1.82 27.35
CA LEU A 154 10.29 -0.82 28.42
C LEU A 154 11.24 0.32 28.02
N ARG A 155 12.40 0.00 27.41
CA ARG A 155 13.31 1.02 26.89
C ARG A 155 12.61 1.93 25.89
N TRP A 156 11.91 1.37 24.91
CA TRP A 156 11.22 2.17 23.89
C TRP A 156 10.05 2.97 24.44
N GLU A 157 9.31 2.44 25.40
CA GLU A 157 8.25 3.17 26.08
C GLU A 157 8.84 4.37 26.84
N TYR A 158 9.88 4.17 27.65
CA TYR A 158 10.54 5.26 28.38
C TYR A 158 11.15 6.32 27.46
N GLU A 159 11.98 5.90 26.49
CA GLU A 159 12.72 6.85 25.66
C GLU A 159 11.83 7.57 24.65
N ALA A 160 10.88 6.87 24.01
CA ALA A 160 10.06 7.49 22.97
C ALA A 160 9.05 8.50 23.54
N ASN A 161 8.51 8.26 24.74
CA ASN A 161 7.62 9.20 25.42
C ASN A 161 8.36 10.46 25.92
N GLN A 162 9.68 10.40 26.13
CA GLN A 162 10.52 11.55 26.47
C GLN A 162 10.86 12.45 25.27
N ILE A 163 10.53 12.04 24.04
CA ILE A 163 10.71 12.86 22.84
C ILE A 163 9.59 13.91 22.78
N ILE A 164 9.90 15.13 23.19
CA ILE A 164 8.98 16.27 23.26
C ILE A 164 9.73 17.55 22.87
N ASP A 165 9.08 18.44 22.10
CA ASP A 165 9.53 19.82 21.89
C ASP A 165 9.18 20.67 23.12
N PRO A 166 10.14 21.37 23.76
CA PRO A 166 9.92 22.15 24.98
C PRO A 166 8.76 23.15 24.96
N PHE A 167 8.27 23.54 23.78
CA PHE A 167 7.19 24.51 23.64
C PHE A 167 5.93 23.96 22.95
N ASN A 168 5.85 22.64 22.72
CA ASN A 168 4.74 22.03 21.99
C ASN A 168 4.38 20.63 22.47
N GLU A 169 3.95 20.52 23.73
CA GLU A 169 3.68 19.22 24.39
C GLU A 169 2.49 18.45 23.79
N ASN A 170 1.51 19.15 23.19
CA ASN A 170 0.22 18.56 22.79
C ASN A 170 0.19 17.91 21.39
N ASN A 171 1.33 17.85 20.70
CA ASN A 171 1.37 17.45 19.29
C ASN A 171 2.18 16.16 19.04
N TYR A 172 2.19 15.23 19.99
CA TYR A 172 2.89 13.95 19.84
C TYR A 172 1.97 12.77 20.20
N PRO A 173 1.92 11.68 19.41
CA PRO A 173 1.09 10.51 19.71
C PRO A 173 1.66 9.69 20.86
N ASP A 174 0.84 9.34 21.85
CA ASP A 174 1.27 8.57 23.03
C ASP A 174 1.81 7.19 22.65
N ILE A 175 2.89 6.75 23.30
CA ILE A 175 3.48 5.43 23.08
C ILE A 175 3.08 4.51 24.24
N GLN A 176 2.52 3.34 23.93
CA GLN A 176 2.07 2.37 24.94
C GLN A 176 2.54 0.96 24.59
N ILE A 177 2.99 0.21 25.60
CA ILE A 177 3.20 -1.24 25.45
C ILE A 177 1.83 -1.90 25.37
N ILE A 178 1.65 -2.80 24.41
CA ILE A 178 0.39 -3.56 24.24
C ILE A 178 0.64 -5.05 24.44
N ASN A 179 -0.43 -5.78 24.78
CA ASN A 179 -0.40 -7.23 24.84
C ASN A 179 -0.61 -7.85 23.45
N GLU A 180 -0.32 -9.15 23.32
CA GLU A 180 -0.44 -9.86 22.05
C GLU A 180 -1.88 -9.92 21.53
N GLU A 181 -2.87 -10.04 22.42
CA GLU A 181 -4.29 -9.98 22.07
C GLU A 181 -4.75 -8.63 21.50
N ASP A 182 -4.06 -7.53 21.84
CA ASP A 182 -4.45 -6.17 21.48
C ASP A 182 -3.80 -5.69 20.17
N ILE A 183 -2.95 -6.51 19.54
CA ILE A 183 -2.18 -6.12 18.34
C ILE A 183 -3.07 -5.61 17.21
N PHE A 184 -4.26 -6.19 17.03
CA PHE A 184 -5.23 -5.78 16.00
C PHE A 184 -6.32 -4.83 16.50
N ASN A 185 -6.23 -4.33 17.74
CA ASN A 185 -7.08 -3.26 18.26
C ASN A 185 -6.51 -1.88 17.83
N CYS A 186 -6.48 -1.64 16.53
CA CYS A 186 -5.92 -0.43 15.92
C CYS A 186 -6.55 -0.15 14.54
N ASP A 187 -6.24 1.01 13.96
CA ASP A 187 -6.62 1.37 12.60
C ASP A 187 -5.54 0.95 11.58
N MET A 188 -4.29 0.87 12.03
CA MET A 188 -3.17 0.36 11.24
C MET A 188 -2.24 -0.52 12.08
N PHE A 189 -2.06 -1.75 11.63
CA PHE A 189 -1.03 -2.67 12.12
C PHE A 189 0.22 -2.51 11.25
N VAL A 190 1.39 -2.37 11.85
CA VAL A 190 2.69 -2.17 11.17
C VAL A 190 3.65 -3.31 11.51
N PHE A 191 3.92 -4.13 10.50
CA PHE A 191 4.85 -5.25 10.57
C PHE A 191 6.28 -4.81 10.26
N CYS A 192 7.10 -4.69 11.32
CA CYS A 192 8.55 -4.41 11.26
C CYS A 192 9.40 -5.56 11.81
N ALA A 193 8.79 -6.68 12.20
CA ALA A 193 9.52 -7.86 12.66
C ALA A 193 10.31 -8.50 11.52
N SER A 194 11.54 -8.89 11.81
CA SER A 194 12.39 -9.67 10.92
C SER A 194 13.25 -10.58 11.77
N LYS A 195 13.51 -11.80 11.30
CA LYS A 195 14.60 -12.61 11.87
C LYS A 195 15.94 -11.93 11.54
N ASN A 196 16.91 -12.03 12.43
CA ASN A 196 18.26 -11.48 12.21
C ASN A 196 18.87 -12.14 10.95
N VAL A 197 19.29 -11.31 10.00
CA VAL A 197 20.03 -11.76 8.81
C VAL A 197 21.44 -12.15 9.26
N PRO A 198 22.04 -13.25 8.75
CA PRO A 198 23.41 -13.61 9.06
C PRO A 198 24.40 -12.48 8.74
N LYS A 199 25.52 -12.42 9.46
CA LYS A 199 26.52 -11.36 9.31
C LYS A 199 27.16 -11.40 7.92
N VAL A 200 27.64 -10.24 7.45
CA VAL A 200 28.37 -10.11 6.18
C VAL A 200 29.63 -10.99 6.25
N GLY A 201 29.74 -11.98 5.37
CA GLY A 201 30.81 -12.98 5.38
C GLY A 201 30.35 -14.38 4.95
N ASP A 202 29.04 -14.64 5.08
CA ASP A 202 28.45 -15.89 4.59
C ASP A 202 28.26 -15.82 3.07
N ASN A 203 28.99 -16.65 2.33
CA ASN A 203 28.89 -16.86 0.89
C ASN A 203 27.57 -17.52 0.49
N VAL A 204 26.44 -16.86 0.77
CA VAL A 204 25.12 -17.39 0.45
C VAL A 204 24.49 -16.49 -0.60
N LYS A 205 24.46 -16.95 -1.85
CA LYS A 205 23.64 -16.37 -2.93
C LYS A 205 22.15 -16.26 -2.56
N ASP A 206 21.74 -16.93 -1.48
CA ASP A 206 20.36 -17.19 -1.05
C ASP A 206 19.88 -16.35 0.15
N VAL A 207 20.62 -15.33 0.60
CA VAL A 207 20.26 -14.55 1.80
C VAL A 207 18.85 -13.95 1.71
N ARG A 208 18.42 -13.51 0.52
CA ARG A 208 17.08 -12.92 0.32
C ARG A 208 15.97 -13.98 0.40
N MET A 209 16.22 -15.21 -0.04
CA MET A 209 15.27 -16.31 0.07
C MET A 209 15.20 -16.85 1.49
N VAL A 210 16.34 -17.03 2.17
CA VAL A 210 16.37 -17.40 3.60
C VAL A 210 15.64 -16.36 4.44
N GLN A 211 15.87 -15.07 4.19
CA GLN A 211 15.14 -14.00 4.86
C GLN A 211 13.64 -14.07 4.53
N PHE A 212 13.28 -14.34 3.28
CA PHE A 212 11.89 -14.49 2.86
C PHE A 212 11.20 -15.65 3.58
N GLU A 213 11.81 -16.84 3.64
CA GLU A 213 11.25 -18.02 4.31
C GLU A 213 10.99 -17.77 5.79
N GLU A 214 11.96 -17.20 6.49
CA GLU A 214 11.84 -16.93 7.92
C GLU A 214 10.84 -15.81 8.22
N ASN A 215 10.90 -14.71 7.48
CA ASN A 215 9.94 -13.62 7.66
C ASN A 215 8.53 -14.01 7.21
N SER A 216 8.40 -14.94 6.26
CA SER A 216 7.11 -15.50 5.86
C SER A 216 6.43 -16.19 7.04
N LYS A 217 7.14 -17.04 7.79
CA LYS A 217 6.56 -17.70 8.99
C LYS A 217 6.00 -16.69 10.00
N ILE A 218 6.74 -15.60 10.23
CA ILE A 218 6.35 -14.56 11.18
C ILE A 218 5.14 -13.77 10.65
N VAL A 219 5.16 -13.32 9.39
CA VAL A 219 4.03 -12.56 8.83
C VAL A 219 2.77 -13.43 8.70
N SER A 220 2.91 -14.72 8.40
CA SER A 220 1.80 -15.69 8.37
C SER A 220 1.08 -15.79 9.71
N PHE A 221 1.84 -15.79 10.82
CA PHE A 221 1.26 -15.80 12.16
C PHE A 221 0.39 -14.56 12.41
N TYR A 222 0.91 -13.36 12.10
CA TYR A 222 0.14 -12.13 12.25
C TYR A 222 -1.04 -12.05 11.27
N ALA A 223 -0.90 -12.57 10.05
CA ALA A 223 -1.99 -12.61 9.07
C ALA A 223 -3.15 -13.51 9.55
N LYS A 224 -2.85 -14.66 10.16
CA LYS A 224 -3.86 -15.56 10.76
C LYS A 224 -4.53 -14.90 11.98
N LYS A 225 -3.76 -14.24 12.84
CA LYS A 225 -4.33 -13.44 13.93
C LYS A 225 -5.22 -12.29 13.44
N ALA A 226 -4.83 -11.60 12.36
CA ALA A 226 -5.66 -10.55 11.78
C ALA A 226 -7.02 -11.10 11.31
N ARG A 227 -7.05 -12.31 10.75
CA ARG A 227 -8.28 -13.04 10.40
C ARG A 227 -9.11 -13.37 11.66
N GLU A 228 -8.49 -13.95 12.69
CA GLU A 228 -9.15 -14.31 13.95
C GLU A 228 -9.79 -13.09 14.63
N SER A 229 -9.08 -11.96 14.66
CA SER A 229 -9.56 -10.68 15.19
C SER A 229 -10.54 -9.93 14.27
N LYS A 230 -10.86 -10.48 13.08
CA LYS A 230 -11.70 -9.83 12.05
C LYS A 230 -11.24 -8.42 11.71
N PHE A 231 -9.93 -8.21 11.66
CA PHE A 231 -9.30 -6.90 11.53
C PHE A 231 -9.80 -6.12 10.31
N LYS A 232 -10.27 -4.88 10.53
CA LYS A 232 -10.82 -4.00 9.50
C LYS A 232 -9.87 -2.89 9.05
N GLY A 233 -8.77 -2.69 9.78
CA GLY A 233 -7.78 -1.67 9.49
C GLY A 233 -6.83 -2.02 8.34
N ILE A 234 -5.75 -1.25 8.25
CA ILE A 234 -4.66 -1.45 7.28
C ILE A 234 -3.57 -2.33 7.87
N PHE A 235 -3.18 -3.37 7.13
CA PHE A 235 -2.03 -4.23 7.41
C PHE A 235 -0.82 -3.71 6.62
N ALA A 236 0.04 -2.95 7.29
CA ALA A 236 1.23 -2.35 6.73
C ALA A 236 2.45 -3.28 6.88
N VAL A 237 3.11 -3.61 5.78
CA VAL A 237 4.33 -4.42 5.75
C VAL A 237 5.52 -3.52 5.47
N VAL A 238 6.49 -3.46 6.39
CA VAL A 238 7.74 -2.68 6.24
C VAL A 238 8.94 -3.61 6.08
N SER A 239 8.90 -4.80 6.66
CA SER A 239 9.98 -5.79 6.59
C SER A 239 10.22 -6.30 5.17
N ASP A 240 11.48 -6.61 4.87
CA ASP A 240 11.89 -7.21 3.59
C ASP A 240 11.73 -8.74 3.55
N PRO A 241 11.46 -9.33 2.36
CA PRO A 241 11.09 -8.67 1.11
C PRO A 241 9.62 -8.19 1.10
N VAL A 242 9.42 -6.87 1.08
CA VAL A 242 8.12 -6.22 1.36
C VAL A 242 6.98 -6.75 0.49
N ASP A 243 7.18 -6.76 -0.83
CA ASP A 243 6.12 -7.10 -1.81
C ASP A 243 5.67 -8.57 -1.68
N LEU A 244 6.62 -9.47 -1.44
CA LEU A 244 6.35 -10.90 -1.27
C LEU A 244 5.67 -11.18 0.07
N LEU A 245 6.11 -10.51 1.14
CA LEU A 245 5.47 -10.65 2.46
C LEU A 245 4.04 -10.10 2.47
N CYS A 246 3.72 -9.09 1.64
CA CYS A 246 2.33 -8.69 1.40
C CYS A 246 1.50 -9.82 0.77
N LYS A 247 2.06 -10.51 -0.23
CA LYS A 247 1.39 -11.67 -0.86
C LYS A 247 1.20 -12.81 0.12
N VAL A 248 2.20 -13.11 0.97
CA VAL A 248 2.08 -14.11 2.05
C VAL A 248 0.97 -13.71 3.03
N ALA A 249 0.93 -12.46 3.50
CA ALA A 249 -0.11 -11.99 4.41
C ALA A 249 -1.53 -12.11 3.79
N PHE A 250 -1.66 -11.81 2.51
CA PHE A 250 -2.92 -11.98 1.79
C PHE A 250 -3.34 -13.45 1.72
N LEU A 251 -2.46 -14.34 1.27
CA LEU A 251 -2.80 -15.76 1.13
C LEU A 251 -3.09 -16.42 2.48
N GLU A 252 -2.24 -16.19 3.48
CA GLU A 252 -2.33 -16.87 4.78
C GLU A 252 -3.50 -16.40 5.63
N SER A 253 -3.88 -15.12 5.55
CA SER A 253 -5.11 -14.66 6.22
C SER A 253 -6.37 -15.22 5.57
N ASN A 254 -6.33 -15.57 4.28
CA ASN A 254 -7.49 -16.05 3.53
C ASN A 254 -7.57 -17.58 3.41
N LYS A 255 -6.69 -18.32 4.08
CA LYS A 255 -6.78 -19.78 4.22
C LYS A 255 -7.65 -20.17 5.42
N ASP A 256 -8.49 -21.19 5.25
CA ASP A 256 -9.19 -21.86 6.34
C ASP A 256 -8.29 -22.89 7.07
N CYS A 257 -8.84 -23.62 8.05
CA CYS A 257 -8.11 -24.66 8.79
C CYS A 257 -7.65 -25.84 7.93
N ASN A 258 -8.21 -26.01 6.73
CA ASN A 258 -7.86 -27.04 5.76
C ASN A 258 -6.95 -26.49 4.63
N ASN A 259 -6.44 -25.25 4.76
CA ASN A 259 -5.64 -24.53 3.76
C ASN A 259 -6.37 -24.15 2.47
N ASN A 260 -7.71 -24.18 2.43
CA ASN A 260 -8.47 -23.69 1.29
C ASN A 260 -8.63 -22.17 1.34
N LEU A 261 -8.56 -21.50 0.18
CA LEU A 261 -8.81 -20.06 0.09
C LEU A 261 -10.31 -19.78 0.16
N ASP A 262 -10.76 -19.17 1.26
CA ASP A 262 -12.18 -18.85 1.51
C ASP A 262 -12.48 -17.34 1.51
N PHE A 263 -11.43 -16.52 1.41
CA PHE A 263 -11.42 -15.06 1.36
C PHE A 263 -12.10 -14.37 2.56
N ASN A 264 -12.10 -15.02 3.73
CA ASN A 264 -12.66 -14.47 4.98
C ASN A 264 -11.65 -13.67 5.82
N GLY A 265 -10.41 -13.55 5.36
CA GLY A 265 -9.34 -12.81 6.03
C GLY A 265 -9.21 -11.36 5.57
N LEU A 266 -7.95 -10.92 5.39
CA LEU A 266 -7.65 -9.58 4.92
C LEU A 266 -8.00 -9.46 3.44
N ALA A 267 -8.83 -8.48 3.08
CA ALA A 267 -8.96 -8.10 1.68
C ALA A 267 -7.64 -7.55 1.16
N SER A 268 -7.32 -7.77 -0.11
CA SER A 268 -6.03 -7.34 -0.68
C SER A 268 -5.80 -5.83 -0.61
N ASN A 269 -6.87 -5.00 -0.62
CA ASN A 269 -6.79 -3.55 -0.41
C ASN A 269 -6.62 -3.11 1.06
N GLN A 270 -6.65 -4.03 2.03
CA GLN A 270 -6.24 -3.76 3.41
C GLN A 270 -4.72 -3.90 3.59
N ILE A 271 -4.03 -4.60 2.69
CA ILE A 271 -2.60 -4.86 2.79
C ILE A 271 -1.83 -3.82 1.97
N ARG A 272 -0.76 -3.27 2.55
CA ARG A 272 0.10 -2.28 1.90
C ARG A 272 1.57 -2.53 2.22
N GLY A 273 2.41 -2.53 1.19
CA GLY A 273 3.85 -2.68 1.33
C GLY A 273 4.57 -1.33 1.32
N TYR A 274 5.44 -1.10 2.28
CA TYR A 274 6.19 0.13 2.46
C TYR A 274 7.67 -0.07 2.14
N GLY A 275 7.98 -0.19 0.85
CA GLY A 275 9.35 -0.36 0.34
C GLY A 275 9.73 0.64 -0.77
N LEU A 276 8.77 1.09 -1.58
CA LEU A 276 9.06 1.92 -2.75
C LEU A 276 9.45 3.38 -2.40
N GLY A 277 8.97 3.92 -1.26
CA GLY A 277 9.24 5.30 -0.83
C GLY A 277 10.74 5.64 -0.77
N VAL A 278 11.56 4.76 -0.20
CA VAL A 278 13.01 4.94 -0.14
C VAL A 278 13.67 4.82 -1.51
N MET A 279 13.12 4.00 -2.42
CA MET A 279 13.67 3.87 -3.78
C MET A 279 13.44 5.15 -4.58
N ASN A 280 12.24 5.74 -4.47
CA ASN A 280 11.98 7.08 -5.00
C ASN A 280 12.87 8.15 -4.35
N ALA A 281 13.06 8.12 -3.02
CA ALA A 281 13.91 9.09 -2.33
C ALA A 281 15.39 8.97 -2.75
N ARG A 282 15.89 7.76 -3.01
CA ARG A 282 17.24 7.52 -3.54
C ARG A 282 17.38 8.05 -4.96
N ALA A 283 16.43 7.73 -5.85
CA ALA A 283 16.41 8.29 -7.20
C ALA A 283 16.42 9.82 -7.16
N LEU A 284 15.61 10.43 -6.29
CA LEU A 284 15.59 11.87 -6.09
C LEU A 284 16.95 12.42 -5.61
N TYR A 285 17.59 11.77 -4.64
CA TYR A 285 18.91 12.18 -4.16
C TYR A 285 19.97 12.17 -5.27
N TYR A 286 20.04 11.10 -6.08
CA TYR A 286 21.02 11.02 -7.17
C TYR A 286 20.65 11.93 -8.36
N SER A 287 19.37 12.16 -8.62
CA SER A 287 18.92 13.08 -9.67
C SER A 287 19.41 14.51 -9.48
N LYS A 288 19.61 14.93 -8.22
CA LYS A 288 20.13 16.27 -7.88
C LYS A 288 21.63 16.43 -8.16
N LYS A 289 22.34 15.34 -8.50
CA LYS A 289 23.78 15.37 -8.76
C LYS A 289 24.13 15.67 -10.22
N SER A 290 23.15 15.73 -11.12
CA SER A 290 23.37 16.07 -12.53
C SER A 290 22.25 16.96 -13.05
N PHE A 291 22.61 17.98 -13.85
CA PHE A 291 21.63 18.83 -14.53
C PHE A 291 20.71 18.02 -15.47
N SER A 292 21.23 16.94 -16.08
CA SER A 292 20.46 16.10 -16.99
C SER A 292 19.34 15.29 -16.33
N THR A 293 19.29 15.19 -14.99
CA THR A 293 18.27 14.38 -14.29
C THR A 293 17.48 15.18 -13.25
N ILE A 294 17.77 16.47 -13.07
CA ILE A 294 17.18 17.29 -12.00
C ILE A 294 15.65 17.43 -12.12
N HIS A 295 15.10 17.26 -13.31
CA HIS A 295 13.65 17.27 -13.58
C HIS A 295 12.90 16.13 -12.88
N TYR A 296 13.59 15.05 -12.51
CA TYR A 296 13.02 13.92 -11.76
C TYR A 296 12.23 14.37 -10.52
N ALA A 297 12.67 15.45 -9.85
CA ALA A 297 12.01 15.97 -8.66
C ALA A 297 10.54 16.36 -8.88
N LYS A 298 10.17 16.72 -10.11
CA LYS A 298 8.80 17.10 -10.49
C LYS A 298 8.13 16.05 -11.36
N GLU A 299 8.88 15.49 -12.29
CA GLU A 299 8.35 14.66 -13.37
C GLU A 299 8.56 13.17 -13.16
N GLY A 300 9.51 12.80 -12.31
CA GLY A 300 9.94 11.44 -12.14
C GLY A 300 8.95 10.58 -11.37
N ARG A 301 8.92 9.27 -11.68
CA ARG A 301 8.09 8.28 -10.99
C ARG A 301 8.87 7.01 -10.68
N ALA A 302 8.44 6.31 -9.64
CA ALA A 302 8.97 5.00 -9.26
C ALA A 302 7.86 3.94 -9.36
N PHE A 303 8.23 2.78 -9.89
CA PHE A 303 7.37 1.61 -10.05
C PHE A 303 8.13 0.34 -9.69
N GLY A 304 7.38 -0.73 -9.41
CA GLY A 304 7.97 -2.05 -9.18
C GLY A 304 8.26 -2.36 -7.71
N PRO A 305 8.97 -3.46 -7.45
CA PRO A 305 9.25 -3.92 -6.09
C PRO A 305 10.34 -3.11 -5.39
N HIS A 306 10.46 -3.33 -4.09
CA HIS A 306 11.65 -2.94 -3.34
C HIS A 306 12.85 -3.85 -3.70
N GLY A 307 13.70 -3.37 -4.61
CA GLY A 307 14.92 -4.06 -5.04
C GLY A 307 14.85 -4.52 -6.50
N ASN A 308 15.35 -5.71 -6.80
CA ASN A 308 15.45 -6.21 -8.18
C ASN A 308 14.09 -6.12 -8.90
N GLY A 309 14.09 -5.55 -10.11
CA GLY A 309 12.87 -5.22 -10.85
C GLY A 309 12.36 -3.79 -10.65
N LEU A 310 13.00 -2.96 -9.82
CA LEU A 310 12.67 -1.52 -9.72
C LEU A 310 12.70 -0.86 -11.10
N VAL A 311 11.73 0.02 -11.36
CA VAL A 311 11.71 0.89 -12.54
C VAL A 311 11.58 2.34 -12.09
N ILE A 312 12.61 3.14 -12.37
CA ILE A 312 12.56 4.60 -12.23
C ILE A 312 12.32 5.19 -13.63
N ALA A 313 11.28 6.01 -13.76
CA ALA A 313 11.07 6.88 -14.90
C ALA A 313 11.63 8.26 -14.56
N ASP A 314 12.56 8.76 -15.36
CA ASP A 314 13.17 10.08 -15.19
C ASP A 314 12.11 11.20 -15.35
N SER A 315 11.22 11.05 -16.33
CA SER A 315 10.07 11.90 -16.61
C SER A 315 8.88 11.07 -17.12
N ILE A 316 7.67 11.45 -16.71
CA ILE A 316 6.42 10.96 -17.32
C ILE A 316 5.91 11.83 -18.47
N TYR A 317 6.57 12.96 -18.75
CA TYR A 317 6.19 13.89 -19.81
C TYR A 317 7.13 13.79 -21.01
N ASN A 318 8.44 13.76 -20.74
CA ASN A 318 9.50 13.64 -21.75
C ASN A 318 10.46 12.52 -21.35
N TYR A 319 9.96 11.28 -21.42
CA TYR A 319 10.67 10.09 -20.98
C TYR A 319 11.96 9.85 -21.76
N ASP A 320 13.06 9.63 -21.05
CA ASP A 320 14.35 9.19 -21.60
C ASP A 320 14.73 7.86 -20.93
N ASP A 321 14.78 6.79 -21.72
CA ASP A 321 15.06 5.44 -21.21
C ASP A 321 16.46 5.29 -20.62
N ALA A 322 17.46 5.97 -21.19
CA ALA A 322 18.84 5.90 -20.72
C ALA A 322 19.00 6.61 -19.36
N LEU A 323 18.42 7.81 -19.22
CA LEU A 323 18.40 8.52 -17.93
C LEU A 323 17.59 7.76 -16.88
N SER A 324 16.48 7.17 -17.29
CA SER A 324 15.64 6.32 -16.44
C SER A 324 16.39 5.09 -15.94
N LYS A 325 17.12 4.38 -16.81
CA LYS A 325 17.99 3.24 -16.43
C LYS A 325 19.11 3.67 -15.50
N TYR A 326 19.77 4.80 -15.78
CA TYR A 326 20.79 5.37 -14.90
C TYR A 326 20.25 5.63 -13.49
N LEU A 327 19.11 6.32 -13.35
CA LEU A 327 18.51 6.60 -12.04
C LEU A 327 18.04 5.31 -11.34
N THR A 328 17.55 4.34 -12.10
CA THR A 328 17.18 3.02 -11.59
C THR A 328 18.39 2.33 -10.96
N GLU A 329 19.52 2.28 -11.66
CA GLU A 329 20.75 1.68 -11.17
C GLU A 329 21.27 2.39 -9.92
N LYS A 330 21.28 3.74 -9.92
CA LYS A 330 21.69 4.53 -8.75
C LYS A 330 20.80 4.26 -7.54
N ALA A 331 19.49 4.18 -7.72
CA ALA A 331 18.55 3.90 -6.64
C ALA A 331 18.72 2.48 -6.07
N LEU A 332 18.96 1.48 -6.93
CA LEU A 332 19.22 0.09 -6.54
C LEU A 332 20.52 -0.03 -5.73
N ASN A 333 21.59 0.60 -6.18
CA ASN A 333 22.93 0.47 -5.59
C ASN A 333 23.18 1.40 -4.40
N ALA A 334 22.26 2.32 -4.07
CA ALA A 334 22.40 3.25 -2.96
C ALA A 334 22.60 2.55 -1.60
N ASN A 335 22.05 1.35 -1.41
CA ASN A 335 22.25 0.57 -0.19
C ASN A 335 23.69 0.06 -0.06
N ILE A 336 24.35 -0.29 -1.17
CA ILE A 336 25.75 -0.71 -1.24
C ILE A 336 26.63 0.47 -0.88
N ASP A 337 26.31 1.68 -1.38
CA ASP A 337 27.08 2.89 -1.06
C ASP A 337 27.05 3.20 0.44
N VAL A 338 25.92 3.02 1.12
CA VAL A 338 25.86 3.14 2.59
C VAL A 338 26.65 2.03 3.29
N ARG A 339 26.60 0.78 2.78
CA ARG A 339 27.39 -0.32 3.36
C ARG A 339 28.89 -0.08 3.25
N LYS A 340 29.35 0.56 2.17
CA LYS A 340 30.76 0.96 2.01
C LYS A 340 31.23 1.95 3.07
N THR A 341 30.32 2.69 3.72
CA THR A 341 30.66 3.55 4.86
C THR A 341 30.72 2.80 6.19
N GLY A 342 30.57 1.47 6.19
CA GLY A 342 30.61 0.62 7.39
C GLY A 342 29.28 0.48 8.14
N PHE A 343 28.18 1.02 7.61
CA PHE A 343 26.88 1.04 8.30
C PHE A 343 25.77 0.29 7.55
N LYS A 344 24.84 -0.29 8.31
CA LYS A 344 23.63 -0.91 7.76
C LYS A 344 22.66 0.19 7.28
N PRO A 345 22.07 0.08 6.08
CA PRO A 345 21.09 1.06 5.60
C PRO A 345 19.71 0.78 6.23
N TYR A 346 19.34 1.50 7.28
CA TYR A 346 18.01 1.40 7.92
C TYR A 346 17.30 2.76 8.11
N VAL A 347 18.04 3.85 8.25
CA VAL A 347 17.48 5.19 8.54
C VAL A 347 16.55 5.68 7.42
N ALA A 348 17.06 5.77 6.20
CA ALA A 348 16.25 6.21 5.05
C ALA A 348 15.08 5.25 4.74
N PRO A 349 15.24 3.91 4.79
CA PRO A 349 14.11 2.99 4.73
C PRO A 349 13.03 3.27 5.77
N ALA A 350 13.41 3.39 7.06
CA ALA A 350 12.47 3.61 8.16
C ALA A 350 11.71 4.94 8.04
N LEU A 351 12.37 6.00 7.60
CA LEU A 351 11.76 7.33 7.50
C LEU A 351 11.02 7.55 6.17
N SER A 352 11.66 7.28 5.02
CA SER A 352 11.07 7.56 3.70
C SER A 352 10.01 6.54 3.29
N SER A 353 10.27 5.24 3.48
CA SER A 353 9.28 4.20 3.19
C SER A 353 8.34 3.98 4.37
N GLY A 354 8.83 4.04 5.60
CA GLY A 354 8.00 3.85 6.80
C GLY A 354 7.23 5.11 7.17
N ALA A 355 7.80 5.92 8.07
CA ALA A 355 7.09 7.00 8.76
C ALA A 355 6.40 7.99 7.81
N LEU A 356 7.13 8.57 6.83
CA LEU A 356 6.58 9.57 5.91
C LEU A 356 5.49 9.00 5.00
N SER A 357 5.65 7.77 4.52
CA SER A 357 4.64 7.15 3.66
C SER A 357 3.42 6.68 4.46
N ILE A 358 3.58 6.19 5.69
CA ILE A 358 2.46 5.85 6.59
C ILE A 358 1.65 7.11 6.93
N ILE A 359 2.32 8.20 7.32
CA ILE A 359 1.66 9.49 7.57
C ILE A 359 0.94 9.97 6.30
N SER A 360 1.55 9.80 5.13
CA SER A 360 0.92 10.15 3.86
C SER A 360 -0.31 9.30 3.55
N THR A 361 -0.29 8.00 3.86
CA THR A 361 -1.46 7.12 3.77
C THR A 361 -2.61 7.65 4.64
N ILE A 362 -2.34 7.93 5.91
CA ILE A 362 -3.34 8.40 6.87
C ILE A 362 -3.94 9.74 6.43
N LYS A 363 -3.11 10.67 5.97
CA LYS A 363 -3.53 12.00 5.49
C LYS A 363 -4.11 11.99 4.08
N GLY A 364 -4.19 10.84 3.42
CA GLY A 364 -4.62 10.71 2.02
C GLY A 364 -3.78 11.49 1.01
N LYS A 365 -2.49 11.65 1.30
CA LYS A 365 -1.51 12.28 0.41
C LYS A 365 -0.89 11.25 -0.53
N TRP A 366 -0.50 11.74 -1.71
CA TRP A 366 0.25 10.94 -2.67
C TRP A 366 1.61 10.53 -2.10
N HIS A 367 1.91 9.24 -2.18
CA HIS A 367 3.17 8.64 -1.76
C HIS A 367 3.45 7.38 -2.60
N TYR A 368 4.56 6.70 -2.30
CA TYR A 368 4.93 5.45 -2.97
C TYR A 368 4.84 4.30 -1.99
N SER A 369 3.96 3.35 -2.30
CA SER A 369 3.80 2.09 -1.58
C SER A 369 3.33 1.02 -2.55
N SER A 370 3.44 -0.23 -2.14
CA SER A 370 2.99 -1.38 -2.88
C SER A 370 1.54 -1.68 -2.56
N THR A 371 0.74 -1.79 -3.61
CA THR A 371 -0.70 -2.11 -3.52
C THR A 371 -1.00 -3.27 -4.45
N TYR A 372 -2.14 -3.92 -4.21
CA TYR A 372 -2.55 -5.05 -5.02
C TYR A 372 -3.01 -4.65 -6.42
N MET A 373 -2.47 -5.34 -7.43
CA MET A 373 -2.81 -5.22 -8.84
C MET A 373 -2.81 -6.63 -9.45
N GLY A 374 -3.97 -7.23 -9.69
CA GLY A 374 -4.05 -8.43 -10.54
C GLY A 374 -3.30 -9.68 -10.06
N GLY A 375 -3.18 -9.89 -8.74
CA GLY A 375 -2.40 -11.02 -8.18
C GLY A 375 -1.02 -10.63 -7.66
N VAL A 376 -0.59 -9.39 -7.85
CA VAL A 376 0.74 -8.90 -7.46
C VAL A 376 0.63 -7.70 -6.54
N PHE A 377 1.42 -7.67 -5.47
CA PHE A 377 1.68 -6.43 -4.74
C PHE A 377 2.87 -5.74 -5.41
N MET A 378 2.64 -4.55 -5.96
CA MET A 378 3.66 -3.81 -6.70
C MET A 378 3.62 -2.34 -6.33
N GLY A 379 4.81 -1.75 -6.19
CA GLY A 379 4.98 -0.35 -5.90
C GLY A 379 4.53 0.55 -7.05
N SER A 380 3.76 1.58 -6.70
CA SER A 380 3.42 2.70 -7.59
C SER A 380 3.04 3.93 -6.77
N LYS A 381 2.89 5.08 -7.43
CA LYS A 381 2.37 6.28 -6.76
C LYS A 381 0.88 6.13 -6.50
N ASN A 382 0.50 6.24 -5.23
CA ASN A 382 -0.87 6.04 -4.79
C ASN A 382 -1.22 6.89 -3.56
N ARG A 383 -2.51 6.92 -3.20
CA ARG A 383 -3.00 7.48 -1.94
C ARG A 383 -4.20 6.70 -1.41
N LEU A 384 -4.52 6.87 -0.14
CA LEU A 384 -5.74 6.37 0.47
C LEU A 384 -6.69 7.53 0.71
N ASN A 385 -7.81 7.58 0.01
CA ASN A 385 -8.82 8.62 0.19
C ASN A 385 -10.12 7.97 0.72
N PRO A 386 -11.17 8.76 1.05
CA PRO A 386 -12.44 8.18 1.55
C PRO A 386 -13.13 7.19 0.59
N SER A 387 -12.84 7.25 -0.71
CA SER A 387 -13.31 6.28 -1.70
C SER A 387 -12.38 5.06 -1.89
N GLY A 388 -11.35 4.93 -1.06
CA GLY A 388 -10.40 3.81 -1.05
C GLY A 388 -9.06 4.13 -1.70
N ILE A 389 -8.37 3.08 -2.19
CA ILE A 389 -7.06 3.22 -2.83
C ILE A 389 -7.22 3.92 -4.18
N GLU A 390 -6.51 5.03 -4.37
CA GLU A 390 -6.38 5.71 -5.65
C GLU A 390 -4.96 5.54 -6.18
N LEU A 391 -4.84 5.01 -7.40
CA LEU A 391 -3.59 4.92 -8.13
C LEU A 391 -3.46 6.12 -9.08
N GLU A 392 -2.22 6.57 -9.33
CA GLU A 392 -1.94 7.55 -10.38
C GLU A 392 -2.10 6.85 -11.74
N VAL A 393 -3.06 7.31 -12.56
CA VAL A 393 -3.33 6.75 -13.89
C VAL A 393 -2.70 7.66 -14.94
N LEU A 394 -1.70 7.15 -15.66
CA LEU A 394 -0.85 7.92 -16.58
C LEU A 394 -0.95 7.43 -18.01
N ASN A 395 -0.77 8.33 -18.97
CA ASN A 395 -0.50 7.95 -20.36
C ASN A 395 1.00 7.65 -20.50
N LEU A 396 1.40 6.42 -20.18
CA LEU A 396 2.81 6.01 -20.17
C LEU A 396 3.28 5.68 -21.60
N PRO A 397 4.50 6.10 -22.00
CA PRO A 397 5.11 5.63 -23.24
C PRO A 397 5.23 4.10 -23.27
N ASP A 398 5.08 3.50 -24.45
CA ASP A 398 5.09 2.04 -24.62
C ASP A 398 6.38 1.39 -24.09
N GLU A 399 7.53 2.04 -24.30
CA GLU A 399 8.83 1.56 -23.81
C GLU A 399 8.89 1.49 -22.28
N LEU A 400 8.43 2.53 -21.58
CA LEU A 400 8.34 2.54 -20.12
C LEU A 400 7.31 1.51 -19.63
N MET A 401 6.15 1.43 -20.28
CA MET A 401 5.10 0.48 -19.90
C MET A 401 5.58 -0.97 -20.04
N ASN A 402 6.37 -1.28 -21.08
CA ASN A 402 6.96 -2.60 -21.27
C ASN A 402 7.93 -2.97 -20.13
N ARG A 403 8.80 -2.05 -19.70
CA ARG A 403 9.70 -2.27 -18.55
C ARG A 403 8.93 -2.51 -17.25
N ILE A 404 7.88 -1.73 -17.02
CA ILE A 404 7.01 -1.89 -15.85
C ILE A 404 6.30 -3.25 -15.90
N LYS A 405 5.79 -3.65 -17.07
CA LYS A 405 5.13 -4.94 -17.27
C LYS A 405 6.10 -6.11 -17.05
N GLU A 406 7.33 -6.04 -17.53
CA GLU A 406 8.35 -7.06 -17.28
C GLU A 406 8.62 -7.22 -15.78
N SER A 407 8.77 -6.11 -15.06
CA SER A 407 8.90 -6.10 -13.59
C SER A 407 7.71 -6.76 -12.89
N TYR A 408 6.49 -6.44 -13.34
CA TYR A 408 5.25 -7.02 -12.84
C TYR A 408 5.17 -8.54 -13.07
N ASP A 409 5.47 -8.99 -14.30
CA ASP A 409 5.42 -10.40 -14.68
C ASP A 409 6.46 -11.22 -13.90
N ASN A 410 7.65 -10.64 -13.68
CA ASN A 410 8.68 -11.25 -12.83
C ASN A 410 8.18 -11.42 -11.39
N LEU A 411 7.56 -10.40 -10.78
CA LEU A 411 7.00 -10.52 -9.43
C LEU A 411 5.88 -11.56 -9.34
N LYS A 412 5.05 -11.65 -10.38
CA LYS A 412 3.94 -12.60 -10.42
C LYS A 412 4.43 -14.04 -10.29
N ASN A 413 5.59 -14.35 -10.88
CA ASN A 413 6.16 -15.70 -10.95
C ASN A 413 6.95 -16.11 -9.70
N ILE A 414 7.17 -15.21 -8.72
CA ILE A 414 8.04 -15.49 -7.56
C ILE A 414 7.32 -16.26 -6.43
N LEU A 415 6.00 -16.48 -6.53
CA LEU A 415 5.22 -17.23 -5.53
C LEU A 415 4.05 -18.00 -6.14
#